data_AF-A0A8B7P5M7-F1
#
_entry.id   AF-A0A8B7P5M7-F1
#
_cell.length_a   1.000
_cell.length_b   1.000
_cell.length_c   1.000
_cell.angle_alpha   90.00
_cell.angle_beta   90.00
_cell.angle_gamma   90.00
#
_symmetry.space_group_name_H-M   'P 1'
#
loop_
_entity.id
_entity.type
_entity.pdbx_description
1 polymer ?
#
loop_
_entity_poly.entity_id
_entity_poly.type
_entity_poly.pdbx_seq_one_letter_code
_entity_poly.pdbx_strand_id
1 'polypeptide(L)'
;MAPEFPEEFHRTFVQLVLSVFLPATRSLTEMRHLLKVHWDAYVSPVVRGEVSATSQEHQHIRRLWRNIEPHLRRALNTLYVKEVNSAQYSEMQKLMEQSDNKLPTVNTISGGTAQVELPYYSKFLLLASYLASYNPARSDRRYFLKHHGKQKKTQAMIKDAVLFLSSRTVDFDIVRYLYDFA
;
A
#
# COMPACT_ATOMS: atom_id res chain seq x y z
N MET A 1 -32.31 18.75 -4.30
CA MET A 1 -33.33 17.71 -4.03
C MET A 1 -32.60 16.39 -4.13
N ALA A 2 -32.32 15.74 -3.00
CA ALA A 2 -31.63 14.45 -3.05
C ALA A 2 -32.58 13.45 -3.73
N PRO A 3 -32.12 12.65 -4.71
CA PRO A 3 -32.96 11.63 -5.30
C PRO A 3 -33.41 10.65 -4.21
N GLU A 4 -34.72 10.50 -4.03
CA GLU A 4 -35.26 9.53 -3.09
C GLU A 4 -35.07 8.12 -3.66
N PHE A 5 -34.17 7.37 -3.05
CA PHE A 5 -33.95 5.97 -3.41
C PHE A 5 -34.78 5.06 -2.51
N PRO A 6 -35.22 3.89 -3.02
CA PRO A 6 -35.92 2.90 -2.21
C PRO A 6 -35.08 2.43 -1.01
N GLU A 7 -35.73 2.13 0.12
CA GLU A 7 -35.02 1.62 1.32
C GLU A 7 -34.25 0.33 1.03
N GLU A 8 -34.78 -0.53 0.16
CA GLU A 8 -34.14 -1.77 -0.25
C GLU A 8 -32.82 -1.54 -1.01
N PHE A 9 -32.73 -0.44 -1.76
CA PHE A 9 -31.52 -0.05 -2.47
C PHE A 9 -30.41 0.32 -1.47
N HIS A 10 -30.76 1.10 -0.44
CA HIS A 10 -29.85 1.41 0.66
C HIS A 10 -29.43 0.14 1.43
N ARG A 11 -30.36 -0.77 1.69
CA ARG A 11 -30.05 -2.04 2.37
C ARG A 11 -29.06 -2.89 1.59
N THR A 12 -29.23 -2.98 0.27
CA THR A 12 -28.33 -3.72 -0.62
C THR A 12 -26.93 -3.11 -0.64
N PHE A 13 -26.84 -1.77 -0.69
CA PHE A 13 -25.57 -1.05 -0.60
C PHE A 13 -24.83 -1.35 0.73
N VAL A 14 -25.55 -1.23 1.85
CA VAL A 14 -24.97 -1.49 3.17
C VAL A 14 -24.49 -2.93 3.30
N GLN A 15 -25.26 -3.91 2.80
CA GLN A 15 -24.84 -5.31 2.78
C GLN A 15 -23.56 -5.53 1.96
N LEU A 16 -23.44 -4.90 0.79
CA LEU A 16 -22.25 -4.97 -0.05
C LEU A 16 -21.01 -4.43 0.67
N VAL A 17 -21.09 -3.22 1.23
CA VAL A 17 -19.97 -2.61 1.96
C VAL A 17 -19.61 -3.48 3.17
N LEU A 18 -20.60 -3.92 3.95
CA LEU A 18 -20.36 -4.80 5.11
C LEU A 18 -19.67 -6.10 4.70
N SER A 19 -20.06 -6.73 3.59
CA SER A 19 -19.44 -7.97 3.12
C SER A 19 -17.94 -7.84 2.82
N VAL A 20 -17.47 -6.65 2.46
CA VAL A 20 -16.06 -6.37 2.14
C VAL A 20 -15.28 -5.98 3.39
N PHE A 21 -15.85 -5.11 4.23
CA PHE A 21 -15.11 -4.44 5.30
C PHE A 21 -15.25 -5.08 6.68
N LEU A 22 -16.27 -5.92 6.93
CA LEU A 22 -16.44 -6.60 8.22
C LEU A 22 -15.23 -7.46 8.64
N PRO A 23 -14.51 -8.14 7.73
CA PRO A 23 -13.27 -8.83 8.09
C PRO A 23 -12.12 -7.90 8.52
N ALA A 24 -12.12 -6.64 8.06
CA ALA A 24 -11.07 -5.66 8.33
C ALA A 24 -11.35 -4.82 9.58
N THR A 25 -12.59 -4.35 9.72
CA THR A 25 -12.97 -3.36 10.73
C THR A 25 -14.34 -3.69 11.32
N ARG A 26 -14.46 -3.48 12.63
CA ARG A 26 -15.75 -3.54 13.37
C ARG A 26 -16.16 -2.17 13.94
N SER A 27 -15.44 -1.11 13.57
CA SER A 27 -15.71 0.25 14.03
C SER A 27 -16.90 0.85 13.28
N LEU A 28 -17.96 1.20 14.01
CA LEU A 28 -19.15 1.83 13.43
C LEU A 28 -18.86 3.21 12.83
N THR A 29 -17.90 3.94 13.39
CA THR A 29 -17.52 5.28 12.92
C THR A 29 -16.85 5.20 11.54
N GLU A 30 -15.93 4.25 11.36
CA GLU A 30 -15.27 3.98 10.09
C GLU A 30 -16.28 3.47 9.06
N MET A 31 -17.15 2.53 9.45
CA MET A 31 -18.20 2.00 8.57
C MET A 31 -19.11 3.12 8.06
N ARG A 32 -19.53 4.03 8.95
CA ARG A 32 -20.36 5.18 8.59
C ARG A 32 -19.63 6.11 7.62
N HIS A 33 -18.34 6.34 7.83
CA HIS A 33 -17.54 7.15 6.92
C HIS A 33 -17.41 6.52 5.54
N LEU A 34 -17.07 5.22 5.46
CA LEU A 34 -16.97 4.47 4.21
C LEU A 34 -18.28 4.47 3.42
N LEU A 35 -19.41 4.25 4.09
CA LEU A 35 -20.72 4.30 3.46
C LEU A 35 -20.99 5.67 2.84
N LYS A 36 -20.66 6.75 3.53
CA LYS A 36 -20.81 8.12 3.01
C LYS A 36 -19.89 8.39 1.82
N VAL A 37 -18.61 8.00 1.90
CA VAL A 37 -17.61 8.25 0.86
C VAL A 37 -17.92 7.49 -0.43
N HIS A 38 -18.38 6.24 -0.32
CA HIS A 38 -18.63 5.38 -1.48
C HIS A 38 -20.05 5.46 -2.04
N TRP A 39 -20.95 6.20 -1.39
CA TRP A 39 -22.33 6.36 -1.83
C TRP A 39 -22.42 6.95 -3.23
N ASP A 40 -21.65 8.00 -3.51
CA ASP A 40 -21.70 8.70 -4.80
C ASP A 40 -21.25 7.80 -5.96
N ALA A 41 -20.22 6.98 -5.72
CA ALA A 41 -19.74 5.99 -6.68
C ALA A 41 -20.75 4.86 -6.91
N TYR A 42 -21.53 4.49 -5.88
CA TYR A 42 -22.58 3.47 -5.99
C TYR A 42 -23.76 3.95 -6.85
N VAL A 43 -24.15 5.21 -6.66
CA VAL A 43 -25.32 5.82 -7.30
C VAL A 43 -25.05 6.27 -8.74
N SER A 44 -23.78 6.51 -9.10
CA SER A 44 -23.37 7.00 -10.43
C SER A 44 -24.03 6.27 -11.62
N PRO A 45 -24.08 4.93 -11.69
CA PRO A 45 -24.72 4.20 -12.80
C PRO A 45 -26.24 4.42 -12.87
N VAL A 46 -26.88 4.66 -11.73
CA VAL A 46 -28.33 4.90 -11.63
C VAL A 46 -28.67 6.30 -12.13
N VAL A 47 -27.87 7.30 -11.75
CA VAL A 47 -28.01 8.68 -12.21
C VAL A 47 -27.75 8.80 -13.72
N ARG A 48 -26.83 8.00 -14.26
CA ARG A 48 -26.58 7.90 -15.71
C ARG A 48 -27.69 7.17 -16.49
N GLY A 49 -28.67 6.58 -15.80
CA GLY A 49 -29.78 5.84 -16.43
C GLY A 49 -29.39 4.46 -16.97
N GLU A 50 -28.19 3.95 -16.66
CA GLU A 50 -27.72 2.63 -17.10
C GLU A 50 -28.41 1.49 -16.34
N VAL A 51 -28.87 1.79 -15.13
CA VAL A 51 -29.47 0.83 -14.19
C VAL A 51 -30.67 1.50 -13.52
N SER A 52 -31.85 0.88 -13.61
CA SER A 52 -33.03 1.37 -12.89
C SER A 52 -32.89 1.10 -11.38
N ALA A 53 -33.22 2.10 -10.56
CA ALA A 53 -33.18 2.04 -9.10
C ALA A 53 -34.23 1.10 -8.49
N THR A 54 -35.29 0.80 -9.24
CA THR A 54 -36.49 0.10 -8.76
C THR A 54 -36.52 -1.37 -9.20
N SER A 55 -35.76 -1.74 -10.24
CA SER A 55 -35.72 -3.10 -10.75
C SER A 55 -34.87 -3.99 -9.84
N GLN A 56 -35.51 -4.90 -9.08
CA GLN A 56 -34.87 -5.95 -8.26
C GLN A 56 -34.24 -7.08 -9.10
N GLU A 57 -33.78 -6.78 -10.31
CA GLU A 57 -33.22 -7.79 -11.18
C GLU A 57 -31.79 -8.13 -10.76
N HIS A 58 -31.49 -9.43 -10.60
CA HIS A 58 -30.15 -9.90 -10.21
C HIS A 58 -29.04 -9.39 -11.14
N GLN A 59 -29.35 -9.11 -12.40
CA GLN A 59 -28.39 -8.52 -13.35
C GLN A 59 -28.01 -7.09 -12.98
N HIS A 60 -28.96 -6.28 -12.50
CA HIS A 60 -28.76 -4.89 -12.11
C HIS A 60 -27.88 -4.80 -10.86
N ILE A 61 -28.15 -5.63 -9.84
CA ILE A 61 -27.34 -5.71 -8.60
C ILE A 61 -25.89 -6.10 -8.92
N ARG A 62 -25.68 -7.07 -9.83
CA ARG A 62 -24.32 -7.47 -10.24
C ARG A 62 -23.57 -6.38 -11.01
N ARG A 63 -24.27 -5.58 -11.82
CA ARG A 63 -23.66 -4.43 -12.52
C ARG A 63 -23.23 -3.33 -11.54
N LEU A 64 -24.08 -3.02 -10.56
CA LEU A 64 -23.77 -2.09 -9.47
C LEU A 64 -22.55 -2.56 -8.67
N TRP A 65 -22.51 -3.85 -8.32
CA TRP A 65 -21.36 -4.45 -7.65
C TRP A 65 -20.08 -4.32 -8.47
N ARG A 66 -20.08 -4.69 -9.76
CA ARG A 66 -18.89 -4.58 -10.63
C ARG A 66 -18.36 -3.15 -10.74
N ASN A 67 -19.25 -2.16 -10.67
CA ASN A 67 -18.86 -0.74 -10.70
C ASN A 67 -18.15 -0.33 -9.40
N ILE A 68 -18.71 -0.70 -8.23
CA ILE A 68 -18.20 -0.22 -6.94
C ILE A 68 -17.11 -1.11 -6.32
N GLU A 69 -17.09 -2.41 -6.63
CA GLU A 69 -16.13 -3.39 -6.13
C GLU A 69 -14.67 -2.91 -6.21
N PRO A 70 -14.15 -2.39 -7.34
CA PRO A 70 -12.77 -1.93 -7.40
C PRO A 70 -12.50 -0.75 -6.46
N HIS A 71 -13.47 0.15 -6.24
CA HIS A 71 -13.34 1.27 -5.31
C HIS A 71 -13.29 0.79 -3.86
N LEU A 72 -14.14 -0.18 -3.49
CA LEU A 72 -14.14 -0.76 -2.14
C LEU A 72 -12.85 -1.54 -1.86
N ARG A 73 -12.36 -2.33 -2.81
CA ARG A 73 -11.10 -3.08 -2.65
C ARG A 73 -9.89 -2.16 -2.49
N ARG A 74 -9.84 -1.04 -3.21
CA ARG A 74 -8.79 -0.01 -3.02
C ARG A 74 -8.87 0.61 -1.63
N ALA A 75 -10.07 0.97 -1.18
CA ALA A 75 -10.32 1.50 0.16
C ALA A 75 -10.03 0.50 1.29
N LEU A 76 -10.16 -0.79 1.03
CA LEU A 76 -9.78 -1.83 1.96
C LEU A 76 -8.27 -1.86 2.19
N ASN A 77 -7.47 -1.81 1.12
CA ASN A 77 -6.02 -1.86 1.21
C ASN A 77 -5.44 -0.68 2.01
N THR A 78 -6.06 0.48 1.89
CA THR A 78 -5.66 1.70 2.60
C THR A 78 -6.17 1.73 4.03
N LEU A 79 -7.32 1.12 4.34
CA LEU A 79 -7.74 0.89 5.72
C LEU A 79 -6.82 -0.06 6.50
N TYR A 80 -6.30 -1.09 5.82
CA TYR A 80 -5.32 -1.99 6.41
C TYR A 80 -3.96 -1.31 6.71
N VAL A 81 -3.67 -0.19 6.04
CA VAL A 81 -2.53 0.69 6.32
C VAL A 81 -3.04 1.85 7.17
N LYS A 82 -3.12 1.65 8.48
CA LYS A 82 -3.79 2.50 9.48
C LYS A 82 -3.32 3.97 9.60
N GLU A 83 -2.58 4.52 8.63
CA GLU A 83 -1.88 5.81 8.70
C GLU A 83 -2.14 6.75 7.51
N VAL A 84 -3.36 6.80 6.97
CA VAL A 84 -3.76 7.90 6.07
C VAL A 84 -4.92 8.67 6.66
N ASN A 85 -4.68 9.97 6.91
CA ASN A 85 -5.69 10.91 7.37
C ASN A 85 -6.84 10.97 6.32
N SER A 86 -8.09 11.00 6.79
CA SER A 86 -9.29 10.94 5.91
C SER A 86 -9.31 12.03 4.83
N ALA A 87 -8.69 13.19 5.10
CA ALA A 87 -8.53 14.27 4.13
C ALA A 87 -7.62 13.89 2.94
N GLN A 88 -6.53 13.17 3.20
CA GLN A 88 -5.60 12.70 2.16
C GLN A 88 -6.27 11.65 1.26
N TYR A 89 -7.21 10.89 1.83
CA TYR A 89 -7.95 9.86 1.10
C TYR A 89 -8.87 10.44 0.01
N SER A 90 -9.64 11.48 0.37
CA SER A 90 -10.54 12.17 -0.55
C SER A 90 -9.80 12.88 -1.67
N GLU A 91 -8.60 13.40 -1.40
CA GLU A 91 -7.76 14.06 -2.41
C GLU A 91 -7.11 13.03 -3.37
N MET A 92 -6.66 11.88 -2.84
CA MET A 92 -6.13 10.78 -3.64
C MET A 92 -7.18 10.18 -4.58
N GLN A 93 -8.44 10.09 -4.16
CA GLN A 93 -9.53 9.62 -5.01
C GLN A 93 -9.79 10.57 -6.19
N LYS A 94 -9.75 11.89 -5.96
CA LYS A 94 -9.91 12.91 -7.02
C LYS A 94 -8.76 12.89 -8.02
N LEU A 95 -7.53 12.69 -7.55
CA LEU A 95 -6.34 12.58 -8.41
C LEU A 95 -6.36 11.31 -9.28
N MET A 96 -6.84 10.18 -8.74
CA MET A 96 -6.97 8.92 -9.51
C MET A 96 -8.07 8.99 -10.57
N GLU A 97 -9.15 9.72 -10.33
CA GLU A 97 -10.25 9.89 -11.30
C GLU A 97 -9.85 10.77 -12.51
N GLN A 98 -8.80 11.57 -12.38
CA GLN A 98 -8.28 12.44 -13.45
C GLN A 98 -7.14 11.81 -14.27
N SER A 99 -6.46 10.79 -13.73
CA SER A 99 -5.38 10.08 -14.43
C SER A 99 -5.93 8.83 -15.13
N ASP A 100 -5.90 8.83 -16.46
CA ASP A 100 -6.27 7.73 -17.36
C ASP A 100 -5.42 6.45 -17.11
N ASN A 101 -5.72 5.72 -16.03
CA ASN A 101 -5.14 4.43 -15.67
C ASN A 101 -3.60 4.36 -15.57
N LYS A 102 -2.91 5.48 -15.33
CA LYS A 102 -1.50 5.51 -14.92
C LYS A 102 -1.43 5.93 -13.46
N LEU A 103 -0.85 5.06 -12.63
CA LEU A 103 -0.65 5.32 -11.20
C LEU A 103 0.05 6.68 -11.02
N PRO A 104 -0.58 7.66 -10.35
CA PRO A 104 0.09 8.91 -10.04
C PRO A 104 1.20 8.63 -9.03
N THR A 105 2.41 9.07 -9.34
CA THR A 105 3.55 9.10 -8.41
C THR A 105 3.25 10.15 -7.33
N VAL A 106 2.43 9.79 -6.35
CA VAL A 106 2.13 10.64 -5.20
C VAL A 106 3.24 10.43 -4.17
N ASN A 107 4.09 11.44 -3.98
CA ASN A 107 5.17 11.48 -2.98
C ASN A 107 4.66 11.69 -1.54
N THR A 108 3.43 11.29 -1.24
CA THR A 108 2.84 11.45 0.10
C THR A 108 2.59 10.07 0.67
N ILE A 109 3.54 9.66 1.53
CA ILE A 109 3.44 8.71 2.64
C ILE A 109 2.25 7.75 2.53
N SER A 110 2.56 6.51 2.17
CA SER A 110 1.71 5.29 2.13
C SER A 110 1.51 4.72 0.72
N GLY A 111 2.47 3.91 0.26
CA GLY A 111 2.21 2.86 -0.75
C GLY A 111 2.76 3.07 -2.17
N GLY A 112 3.23 4.26 -2.52
CA GLY A 112 3.99 4.52 -3.75
C GLY A 112 5.34 5.11 -3.38
N THR A 113 6.44 4.53 -3.88
CA THR A 113 7.85 4.87 -3.62
C THR A 113 8.09 6.08 -2.71
N ALA A 114 8.59 5.87 -1.49
CA ALA A 114 9.00 6.95 -0.59
C ALA A 114 10.17 7.74 -1.21
N GLN A 115 9.85 8.72 -2.05
CA GLN A 115 10.82 9.62 -2.67
C GLN A 115 11.20 10.67 -1.61
N VAL A 116 12.23 10.37 -0.82
CA VAL A 116 12.82 11.32 0.12
C VAL A 116 13.99 12.00 -0.58
N GLU A 117 13.91 13.33 -0.73
CA GLU A 117 15.05 14.10 -1.23
C GLU A 117 16.10 14.24 -0.13
N LEU A 118 17.27 13.63 -0.37
CA LEU A 118 18.41 13.63 0.54
C LEU A 118 19.59 14.41 -0.08
N PRO A 119 20.42 15.09 0.73
CA PRO A 119 21.69 15.64 0.26
C PRO A 119 22.56 14.58 -0.42
N TYR A 120 23.45 15.01 -1.34
CA TYR A 120 24.24 14.10 -2.19
C TYR A 120 24.94 12.99 -1.40
N TYR A 121 25.73 13.35 -0.39
CA TYR A 121 26.44 12.36 0.43
C TYR A 121 25.52 11.54 1.32
N SER A 122 24.39 12.09 1.77
CA SER A 122 23.40 11.38 2.59
C SER A 122 22.75 10.20 1.85
N LYS A 123 22.62 10.27 0.52
CA LYS A 123 22.13 9.13 -0.30
C LYS A 123 23.08 7.94 -0.22
N PHE A 124 24.37 8.20 -0.46
CA PHE A 124 25.41 7.18 -0.30
C PHE A 124 25.52 6.74 1.15
N LEU A 125 25.27 7.66 2.08
CA LEU A 125 25.38 7.38 3.49
C LEU A 125 24.38 6.28 3.90
N LEU A 126 23.12 6.49 3.50
CA LEU A 126 22.02 5.57 3.74
C LEU A 126 22.26 4.21 3.06
N LEU A 127 22.72 4.22 1.80
CA LEU A 127 23.03 2.98 1.07
C LEU A 127 24.14 2.16 1.75
N ALA A 128 25.22 2.81 2.18
CA ALA A 128 26.31 2.14 2.90
C ALA A 128 25.81 1.55 4.24
N SER A 129 24.94 2.26 4.96
CA SER A 129 24.41 1.77 6.25
C SER A 129 23.54 0.54 6.07
N TYR A 130 22.72 0.54 5.01
CA TYR A 130 21.89 -0.60 4.65
C TYR A 130 22.75 -1.81 4.29
N LEU A 131 23.77 -1.62 3.42
CA LEU A 131 24.70 -2.69 3.04
C LEU A 131 25.47 -3.23 4.26
N ALA A 132 25.94 -2.37 5.15
CA ALA A 132 26.65 -2.77 6.37
C ALA A 132 25.74 -3.57 7.34
N SER A 133 24.47 -3.19 7.46
CA SER A 133 23.50 -3.87 8.33
C SER A 133 23.03 -5.23 7.78
N TYR A 134 22.97 -5.36 6.45
CA TYR A 134 22.38 -6.52 5.78
C TYR A 134 23.42 -7.55 5.34
N ASN A 135 24.66 -7.11 5.14
CA ASN A 135 25.75 -8.00 4.78
C ASN A 135 26.56 -8.38 6.02
N PRO A 136 27.07 -9.62 6.13
CA PRO A 136 28.00 -9.98 7.19
C PRO A 136 29.39 -9.38 6.95
N ALA A 137 30.08 -8.96 8.03
CA ALA A 137 31.39 -8.28 7.96
C ALA A 137 32.49 -9.05 7.21
N ARG A 138 32.40 -10.39 7.18
CA ARG A 138 33.35 -11.24 6.45
C ARG A 138 33.21 -11.13 4.92
N SER A 139 32.10 -10.59 4.43
CA SER A 139 31.79 -10.46 3.01
C SER A 139 32.25 -9.13 2.40
N ASP A 140 32.44 -8.09 3.22
CA ASP A 140 32.80 -6.74 2.74
C ASP A 140 34.09 -6.74 1.94
N ARG A 141 35.11 -7.46 2.40
CA ARG A 141 36.38 -7.59 1.67
C ARG A 141 36.19 -8.13 0.26
N ARG A 142 35.21 -9.00 0.03
CA ARG A 142 34.92 -9.54 -1.31
C ARG A 142 34.17 -8.54 -2.19
N TYR A 143 33.30 -7.71 -1.60
CA TYR A 143 32.48 -6.77 -2.36
C TYR A 143 33.18 -5.43 -2.63
N PHE A 144 33.95 -4.92 -1.67
CA PHE A 144 34.52 -3.58 -1.73
C PHE A 144 36.03 -3.54 -1.99
N LEU A 145 36.77 -4.65 -1.76
CA LEU A 145 38.21 -4.69 -2.01
C LEU A 145 38.54 -5.24 -3.40
N LYS A 146 39.20 -4.42 -4.24
CA LYS A 146 39.58 -4.77 -5.64
C LYS A 146 40.41 -6.04 -5.78
N HIS A 147 41.28 -6.35 -4.81
CA HIS A 147 42.12 -7.55 -4.79
C HIS A 147 41.85 -8.41 -3.56
N HIS A 148 40.65 -9.00 -3.51
CA HIS A 148 40.18 -9.75 -2.35
C HIS A 148 40.70 -11.19 -2.24
N GLY A 149 41.42 -11.70 -3.24
CA GLY A 149 41.96 -13.07 -3.27
C GLY A 149 40.87 -14.16 -3.33
N LYS A 150 41.28 -15.44 -3.25
CA LYS A 150 40.36 -16.59 -3.27
C LYS A 150 39.89 -16.91 -1.84
N GLN A 151 38.59 -16.84 -1.59
CA GLN A 151 37.98 -17.27 -0.32
C GLN A 151 37.47 -18.71 -0.44
N LYS A 152 37.86 -19.58 0.51
CA LYS A 152 37.31 -20.93 0.65
C LYS A 152 35.98 -20.85 1.40
N LYS A 153 34.91 -21.41 0.83
CA LYS A 153 33.62 -21.53 1.49
C LYS A 153 33.70 -22.61 2.58
N THR A 154 33.42 -22.26 3.83
CA THR A 154 33.33 -23.21 4.93
C THR A 154 31.87 -23.43 5.33
N GLN A 155 31.55 -24.57 5.96
CA GLN A 155 30.19 -24.87 6.42
C GLN A 155 29.67 -23.85 7.44
N ALA A 156 30.55 -23.22 8.21
CA ALA A 156 30.21 -22.12 9.11
C ALA A 156 29.67 -20.89 8.35
N MET A 157 30.27 -20.54 7.21
CA MET A 157 29.81 -19.41 6.38
C MET A 157 28.43 -19.65 5.77
N ILE A 158 28.09 -20.90 5.47
CA ILE A 158 26.77 -21.27 4.94
C ILE A 158 25.71 -21.14 6.02
N LYS A 159 26.01 -21.58 7.25
CA LYS A 159 25.11 -21.46 8.40
C LYS A 159 24.88 -20.00 8.80
N ASP A 160 25.94 -19.19 8.83
CA ASP A 160 25.85 -17.76 9.13
C ASP A 160 24.94 -17.03 8.13
N ALA A 161 25.06 -17.31 6.84
CA ALA A 161 24.21 -16.70 5.81
C ALA A 161 22.72 -17.04 5.99
N VAL A 162 22.40 -18.28 6.38
CA VAL A 162 21.02 -18.71 6.63
C VAL A 162 20.45 -18.08 7.90
N LEU A 163 21.25 -17.96 8.96
CA LEU A 163 20.84 -17.33 10.22
C LEU A 163 20.61 -15.82 10.07
N PHE A 164 21.41 -15.17 9.24
CA PHE A 164 21.34 -13.74 8.95
C PHE A 164 20.11 -13.37 8.11
N LEU A 165 19.72 -14.21 7.14
CA LEU A 165 18.48 -14.00 6.38
C LEU A 165 17.21 -14.07 7.25
N SER A 166 17.29 -14.73 8.42
CA SER A 166 16.22 -14.76 9.41
C SER A 166 16.26 -13.56 10.37
N SER A 167 17.44 -12.98 10.59
CA SER A 167 17.67 -11.86 11.51
C SER A 167 17.68 -10.54 10.73
N ARG A 168 16.59 -9.78 10.80
CA ARG A 168 16.36 -8.61 9.91
C ARG A 168 17.44 -7.51 9.99
N THR A 169 18.17 -7.38 11.09
CA THR A 169 19.25 -6.41 11.28
C THR A 169 20.22 -6.89 12.37
N VAL A 170 21.52 -6.65 12.19
CA VAL A 170 22.54 -6.78 13.25
C VAL A 170 23.05 -5.41 13.62
N ASP A 171 23.44 -5.24 14.88
CA ASP A 171 24.23 -4.09 15.31
C ASP A 171 25.54 -4.06 14.49
N PHE A 172 25.80 -2.95 13.81
CA PHE A 172 26.98 -2.77 12.99
C PHE A 172 27.81 -1.59 13.50
N ASP A 173 29.13 -1.78 13.47
CA ASP A 173 30.09 -0.82 14.02
C ASP A 173 30.26 0.38 13.06
N ILE A 174 30.27 1.60 13.58
CA ILE A 174 30.45 2.84 12.77
C ILE A 174 31.78 2.84 12.01
N VAL A 175 32.77 2.08 12.49
CA VAL A 175 34.07 1.93 11.81
C VAL A 175 33.94 1.12 10.51
N ARG A 176 33.06 0.11 10.49
CA ARG A 176 32.76 -0.69 9.29
C ARG A 176 32.11 0.19 8.21
N TYR A 177 31.23 1.06 8.65
CA TYR A 177 30.51 2.02 7.83
C TYR A 177 31.44 2.98 7.06
N LEU A 178 32.48 3.50 7.72
CA LEU A 178 33.45 4.41 7.08
C LEU A 178 34.36 3.71 6.06
N TYR A 179 34.57 2.40 6.21
CA TYR A 179 35.41 1.61 5.31
C TYR A 179 34.70 1.25 4.00
N ASP A 180 33.37 1.14 4.00
CA ASP A 180 32.57 0.90 2.80
C ASP A 180 32.28 2.20 2.01
N PHE A 181 32.42 3.37 2.64
CA PHE A 181 32.19 4.68 2.02
C PHE A 181 33.44 5.28 1.35
N ALA A 182 34.65 4.88 1.77
CA ALA A 182 35.93 5.39 1.28
C ALA A 182 36.48 4.58 0.11
#